data_AF-A0A519QJ60-F1
#
_entry.id   AF-A0A519QJ60-F1
#
_cell.length_a   1.000
_cell.length_b   1.000
_cell.length_c   1.000
_cell.angle_alpha   90.00
_cell.angle_beta   90.00
_cell.angle_gamma   90.00
#
_symmetry.space_group_name_H-M   'P 1'
#
loop_
_entity.id
_entity.type
_entity.pdbx_description
1 polymer ?
#
loop_
_entity_poly.entity_id
_entity_poly.type
_entity_poly.pdbx_seq_one_letter_code
_entity_poly.pdbx_strand_id
1 'polypeptide(L)'
;PLAVMGLREGENLFLNEKKLFVSRYVPAFIRRYPFVLGGNKDSEMMAICVDEDSKLFVHNGSVGERLFEDNGEQSVHLKEIVEFLKDYQQRAEITKIFCKRLHDLDLLEPMQANITFKNNEAANINLTGFYVVKREKLRALSDADILDIFKKDGMEIIYAHMQSLSNLNRLIELMPSK
;
A
#
# COMPACT_ATOMS: atom_id res chain seq x y z
N PRO A 1 1.38 -0.17 -7.46
CA PRO A 1 2.38 -0.90 -6.63
C PRO A 1 1.65 -1.90 -5.72
N LEU A 2 2.36 -2.90 -5.20
CA LEU A 2 1.82 -3.90 -4.30
C LEU A 2 2.74 -4.10 -3.09
N ALA A 3 2.17 -4.63 -2.00
CA ALA A 3 2.92 -5.09 -0.85
C ALA A 3 2.68 -6.59 -0.67
N VAL A 4 3.75 -7.36 -0.57
CA VAL A 4 3.67 -8.80 -0.27
C VAL A 4 3.44 -8.95 1.23
N MET A 5 2.29 -9.50 1.61
CA MET A 5 1.91 -9.69 3.02
C MET A 5 1.93 -11.14 3.47
N GLY A 6 2.15 -12.08 2.55
CA GLY A 6 2.22 -13.51 2.81
C GLY A 6 3.02 -14.20 1.71
N LEU A 7 3.37 -15.47 1.95
CA LEU A 7 4.15 -16.27 1.01
C LEU A 7 3.26 -17.27 0.27
N ARG A 8 2.02 -17.46 0.71
CA ARG A 8 1.00 -18.27 0.05
C ARG A 8 -0.22 -17.45 -0.33
N GLU A 9 -0.99 -17.95 -1.31
CA GLU A 9 -2.27 -17.36 -1.67
C GLU A 9 -3.24 -17.36 -0.48
N GLY A 10 -3.96 -16.26 -0.30
CA GLY A 10 -4.90 -16.09 0.83
C GLY A 10 -4.24 -15.89 2.19
N GLU A 11 -2.91 -15.81 2.27
CA GLU A 11 -2.17 -15.63 3.51
C GLU A 11 -1.81 -14.17 3.78
N ASN A 12 -1.97 -13.75 5.03
CA ASN A 12 -1.44 -12.49 5.52
C ASN A 12 -0.73 -12.73 6.86
N LEU A 13 0.60 -12.74 6.82
CA LEU A 13 1.49 -13.00 7.95
C LEU A 13 1.54 -11.84 8.96
N PHE A 14 0.94 -10.70 8.64
CA PHE A 14 0.76 -9.58 9.57
C PHE A 14 -0.53 -9.70 10.37
N LEU A 15 -1.39 -10.70 10.12
CA LEU A 15 -2.56 -10.95 10.95
C LEU A 15 -2.23 -11.97 12.05
N ASN A 16 -2.51 -11.61 13.30
CA ASN A 16 -2.44 -12.58 14.40
C ASN A 16 -3.68 -13.51 14.43
N GLU A 17 -3.71 -14.45 15.38
CA GLU A 17 -4.82 -15.39 15.58
C GLU A 17 -6.18 -14.71 15.80
N LYS A 18 -6.17 -13.49 16.37
CA LYS A 18 -7.35 -12.65 16.59
C LYS A 18 -7.73 -11.79 15.38
N LYS A 19 -7.09 -12.01 14.22
CA LYS A 19 -7.25 -11.23 12.97
C LYS A 19 -6.91 -9.74 13.13
N LEU A 20 -6.04 -9.39 14.08
CA LEU A 20 -5.53 -8.03 14.22
C LEU A 20 -4.26 -7.85 13.39
N PHE A 21 -4.14 -6.71 12.71
CA PHE A 21 -2.96 -6.34 11.94
C PHE A 21 -1.82 -5.91 12.88
N VAL A 22 -0.75 -6.69 12.92
CA VAL A 22 0.42 -6.50 13.79
C VAL A 22 1.61 -6.04 12.95
N SER A 23 1.88 -4.75 12.97
CA SER A 23 3.03 -4.13 12.31
C SER A 23 3.43 -2.86 13.06
N ARG A 24 4.65 -2.37 12.82
CA ARG A 24 5.08 -1.05 13.32
C ARG A 24 4.27 0.11 12.74
N TYR A 25 3.63 -0.11 11.60
CA TYR A 25 2.83 0.88 10.90
C TYR A 25 1.64 0.22 10.21
N VAL A 26 0.47 0.86 10.31
CA VAL A 26 -0.74 0.44 9.60
C VAL A 26 -0.86 1.26 8.30
N PRO A 27 -0.77 0.63 7.12
CA PRO A 27 -0.87 1.32 5.83
C PRO A 27 -2.11 2.21 5.73
N ALA A 28 -1.96 3.37 5.06
CA ALA A 28 -3.06 4.31 4.85
C ALA A 28 -4.27 3.67 4.14
N PHE A 29 -4.01 2.72 3.22
CA PHE A 29 -5.06 1.94 2.56
C PHE A 29 -5.93 1.13 3.53
N ILE A 30 -5.36 0.65 4.64
CA ILE A 30 -6.12 -0.05 5.68
C ILE A 30 -6.80 0.97 6.61
N ARG A 31 -6.08 2.03 7.01
CA ARG A 31 -6.61 3.07 7.93
C ARG A 31 -7.80 3.85 7.38
N ARG A 32 -7.93 3.97 6.05
CA ARG A 32 -9.08 4.68 5.45
C ARG A 32 -10.41 3.97 5.68
N TYR A 33 -10.41 2.65 5.83
CA TYR A 33 -11.63 1.88 6.03
C TYR A 33 -12.30 2.31 7.36
N PRO A 34 -13.63 2.55 7.39
CA PRO A 34 -14.65 2.19 6.39
C PRO A 34 -14.96 3.26 5.33
N PHE A 35 -14.17 4.33 5.24
CA PHE A 35 -14.40 5.44 4.33
C PHE A 35 -13.62 5.30 3.03
N VAL A 36 -14.24 5.70 1.92
CA VAL A 36 -13.58 5.83 0.62
C VAL A 36 -14.04 7.12 -0.06
N LEU A 37 -13.18 7.76 -0.85
CA LEU A 37 -13.64 8.80 -1.77
C LEU A 37 -14.17 8.12 -3.03
N GLY A 38 -15.42 8.45 -3.35
CA GLY A 38 -16.10 8.09 -4.58
C GLY A 38 -16.44 9.35 -5.38
N GLY A 39 -16.54 9.21 -6.70
CA GLY A 39 -16.81 10.33 -7.60
C GLY A 39 -16.12 10.15 -8.93
N ASN A 40 -16.61 10.84 -9.95
CA ASN A 40 -15.97 10.83 -11.26
C ASN A 40 -14.73 11.73 -11.24
N LYS A 41 -13.67 11.35 -11.96
CA LYS A 41 -12.43 12.15 -12.03
C LYS A 41 -12.64 13.56 -12.60
N ASP A 42 -13.71 13.73 -13.37
CA ASP A 42 -14.10 14.98 -14.03
C ASP A 42 -15.06 15.83 -13.19
N SER A 43 -15.51 15.33 -12.03
CA SER A 43 -16.36 16.07 -11.10
C SER A 43 -15.49 16.79 -10.08
N GLU A 44 -15.67 18.10 -9.93
CA GLU A 44 -15.06 18.86 -8.82
C GLU A 44 -15.55 18.38 -7.45
N MET A 45 -16.72 17.73 -7.40
CA MET A 45 -17.25 17.15 -6.17
C MET A 45 -16.80 15.70 -6.01
N MET A 46 -15.97 15.44 -4.99
CA MET A 46 -15.71 14.11 -4.47
C MET A 46 -16.69 13.81 -3.34
N ALA A 47 -17.38 12.68 -3.41
CA ALA A 47 -18.25 12.20 -2.35
C ALA A 47 -17.47 11.29 -1.41
N ILE A 48 -17.78 11.35 -0.12
CA ILE A 48 -17.35 10.32 0.83
C ILE A 48 -18.37 9.21 0.77
N CYS A 49 -17.93 8.02 0.38
CA CYS A 49 -18.69 6.80 0.49
C CYS A 49 -18.27 6.05 1.75
N VAL A 50 -19.22 5.38 2.37
CA VAL A 50 -19.01 4.60 3.59
C VAL A 50 -19.47 3.18 3.36
N ASP A 51 -18.74 2.23 3.94
CA ASP A 51 -19.23 0.87 4.09
C ASP A 51 -20.20 0.82 5.28
N GLU A 52 -21.51 0.86 4.99
CA GLU A 52 -22.57 0.86 5.99
C GLU A 52 -22.63 -0.46 6.79
N ASP A 53 -22.17 -1.58 6.22
CA ASP A 53 -22.14 -2.88 6.90
C ASP A 53 -20.92 -3.02 7.83
N SER A 54 -20.04 -2.02 7.85
CA SER A 54 -18.86 -2.03 8.72
C SER A 54 -19.26 -1.97 10.19
N LYS A 55 -18.72 -2.91 10.98
CA LYS A 55 -18.85 -2.94 12.45
C LYS A 55 -18.23 -1.71 13.14
N LEU A 56 -17.46 -0.89 12.42
CA LEU A 56 -16.93 0.38 12.92
C LEU A 56 -18.00 1.47 12.96
N PHE A 57 -19.10 1.32 12.22
CA PHE A 57 -20.25 2.20 12.29
C PHE A 57 -21.23 1.76 13.38
N VAL A 58 -21.55 2.70 14.29
CA VAL A 58 -22.49 2.49 15.39
C VAL A 58 -23.67 3.41 15.18
N HIS A 59 -24.72 2.90 14.53
CA HIS A 59 -25.88 3.69 14.11
C HIS A 59 -26.66 4.34 15.27
N ASN A 60 -26.65 3.72 16.45
CA ASN A 60 -27.34 4.27 17.61
C ASN A 60 -26.53 5.35 18.35
N GLY A 61 -25.30 5.66 17.89
CA GLY A 61 -24.45 6.69 18.50
C GLY A 61 -24.04 6.43 19.95
N SER A 62 -24.18 5.21 20.45
CA SER A 62 -23.90 4.88 21.86
C SER A 62 -22.43 4.95 22.23
N VAL A 63 -21.53 4.77 21.25
CA VAL A 63 -20.07 4.84 21.39
C VAL A 63 -19.45 5.39 20.10
N GLY A 64 -18.24 5.93 20.20
CA GLY A 64 -17.45 6.42 19.07
C GLY A 64 -17.51 7.94 18.90
N GLU A 65 -17.04 8.41 17.74
CA GLU A 65 -17.00 9.83 17.38
C GLU A 65 -18.13 10.16 16.41
N ARG A 66 -18.84 11.26 16.66
CA ARG A 66 -19.94 11.70 15.79
C ARG A 66 -19.37 12.15 14.45
N LEU A 67 -20.03 11.84 13.34
CA LEU A 67 -19.65 12.36 12.02
C LEU A 67 -20.20 13.78 11.76
N PHE A 68 -21.35 14.08 12.36
CA PHE A 68 -22.02 15.37 12.23
C PHE A 68 -22.40 15.89 13.61
N GLU A 69 -22.34 17.21 13.74
CA GLU A 69 -22.84 17.95 14.89
C GLU A 69 -24.38 18.05 14.84
N ASP A 70 -25.01 18.47 15.95
CA ASP A 70 -26.48 18.58 16.04
C ASP A 70 -27.08 19.59 15.06
N ASN A 71 -26.28 20.56 14.60
CA ASN A 71 -26.67 21.56 13.59
C ASN A 71 -26.55 21.05 12.14
N GLY A 72 -26.13 19.80 11.93
CA GLY A 72 -25.92 19.20 10.61
C GLY A 72 -24.56 19.50 9.97
N GLU A 73 -23.70 20.27 10.64
CA GLU A 73 -22.33 20.51 10.17
C GLU A 73 -21.44 19.27 10.39
N GLN A 74 -20.36 19.18 9.60
CA GLN A 74 -19.35 18.14 9.81
C GLN A 74 -18.66 18.31 11.17
N SER A 75 -18.51 17.22 11.91
CA SER A 75 -17.72 17.22 13.14
C SER A 75 -16.23 17.43 12.84
N VAL A 76 -15.44 17.71 13.89
CA VAL A 76 -13.98 17.76 13.79
C VAL A 76 -13.43 16.43 13.24
N HIS A 77 -13.94 15.31 13.74
CA HIS A 77 -13.54 13.97 13.32
C HIS A 77 -13.79 13.72 11.82
N LEU A 78 -14.99 14.07 11.31
CA LEU A 78 -15.29 13.89 9.89
C LEU A 78 -14.40 14.78 9.02
N LYS A 79 -14.07 16.00 9.44
CA LYS A 79 -13.15 16.88 8.71
C LYS A 79 -11.75 16.27 8.61
N GLU A 80 -11.24 15.67 9.69
CA GLU A 80 -9.95 14.97 9.67
C GLU A 80 -9.96 13.76 8.72
N ILE A 81 -11.04 12.99 8.69
CA ILE A 81 -11.23 11.89 7.73
C ILE A 81 -11.23 12.43 6.29
N VAL A 82 -11.96 13.51 6.01
CA VAL A 82 -12.02 14.13 4.68
C VAL A 82 -10.61 14.50 4.21
N GLU A 83 -9.84 15.20 5.05
CA GLU A 83 -8.48 15.62 4.71
C GLU A 83 -7.53 14.42 4.53
N PHE A 84 -7.63 13.40 5.38
CA PHE A 84 -6.86 12.17 5.23
C PHE A 84 -7.14 11.46 3.90
N LEU A 85 -8.42 11.38 3.50
CA LEU A 85 -8.80 10.75 2.24
C LEU A 85 -8.31 11.54 1.01
N LYS A 86 -8.36 12.87 1.07
CA LYS A 86 -7.82 13.74 0.01
C LYS A 86 -6.32 13.55 -0.16
N ASP A 87 -5.56 13.59 0.95
CA ASP A 87 -4.12 13.34 0.93
C ASP A 87 -3.80 11.94 0.39
N TYR A 88 -4.55 10.91 0.81
CA TYR A 88 -4.41 9.56 0.29
C TYR A 88 -4.61 9.51 -1.24
N GLN A 89 -5.67 10.14 -1.76
CA GLN A 89 -5.97 10.14 -3.19
C GLN A 89 -4.92 10.89 -4.01
N GLN A 90 -4.46 12.05 -3.53
CA GLN A 90 -3.37 12.80 -4.15
C GLN A 90 -2.08 11.96 -4.21
N ARG A 91 -1.70 11.33 -3.10
CA ARG A 91 -0.51 10.44 -3.05
C ARG A 91 -0.66 9.21 -3.95
N ALA A 92 -1.87 8.66 -4.07
CA ALA A 92 -2.13 7.54 -4.97
C ALA A 92 -1.91 7.93 -6.43
N GLU A 93 -2.33 9.12 -6.86
CA GLU A 93 -2.09 9.60 -8.22
C GLU A 93 -0.61 9.90 -8.47
N ILE A 94 0.08 10.57 -7.53
CA ILE A 94 1.54 10.77 -7.61
C ILE A 94 2.28 9.44 -7.75
N THR A 95 1.89 8.45 -6.95
CA THR A 95 2.46 7.09 -7.01
C THR A 95 2.21 6.45 -8.37
N LYS A 96 1.01 6.60 -8.94
CA LYS A 96 0.68 6.09 -10.27
C LYS A 96 1.53 6.71 -11.36
N ILE A 97 1.68 8.04 -11.35
CA ILE A 97 2.52 8.79 -12.29
C ILE A 97 3.97 8.30 -12.17
N PHE A 98 4.48 8.14 -10.95
CA PHE A 98 5.84 7.66 -10.74
C PHE A 98 6.04 6.22 -11.23
N CYS A 99 5.11 5.29 -10.92
CA CYS A 99 5.15 3.93 -11.45
C CYS A 99 5.14 3.92 -12.98
N LYS A 100 4.34 4.78 -13.62
CA LYS A 100 4.32 4.93 -15.08
C LYS A 100 5.69 5.41 -15.58
N ARG A 101 6.30 6.41 -14.93
CA ARG A 101 7.63 6.89 -15.31
C ARG A 101 8.70 5.79 -15.23
N LEU A 102 8.69 4.96 -14.18
CA LEU A 102 9.60 3.82 -14.08
C LEU A 102 9.39 2.81 -15.22
N HIS A 103 8.13 2.57 -15.60
CA HIS A 103 7.80 1.69 -16.72
C HIS A 103 8.23 2.27 -18.07
N ASP A 104 7.96 3.56 -18.31
CA ASP A 104 8.32 4.25 -19.56
C ASP A 104 9.85 4.32 -19.76
N LEU A 105 10.61 4.38 -18.66
CA LEU A 105 12.07 4.31 -18.66
C LEU A 105 12.62 2.87 -18.70
N ASP A 106 11.76 1.88 -18.89
CA ASP A 106 12.07 0.45 -18.89
C ASP A 106 12.78 -0.04 -17.61
N LEU A 107 12.65 0.65 -16.48
CA LEU A 107 13.41 0.31 -15.26
C LEU A 107 12.94 -0.96 -14.55
N LEU A 108 11.75 -1.46 -14.91
CA LEU A 108 11.05 -2.55 -14.23
C LEU A 108 11.19 -3.87 -14.97
N GLU A 109 11.49 -4.95 -14.25
CA GLU A 109 11.46 -6.31 -14.78
C GLU A 109 10.63 -7.25 -13.90
N PRO A 110 10.00 -8.29 -14.47
CA PRO A 110 9.39 -9.34 -13.68
C PRO A 110 10.40 -9.97 -12.72
N MET A 111 9.97 -10.22 -11.49
CA MET A 111 10.77 -10.88 -10.46
C MET A 111 10.09 -12.17 -10.00
N GLN A 112 10.92 -13.13 -9.66
CA GLN A 112 10.53 -14.36 -9.00
C GLN A 112 11.39 -14.54 -7.75
N ALA A 113 10.75 -14.83 -6.62
CA ALA A 113 11.43 -15.19 -5.39
C ALA A 113 11.20 -16.69 -5.10
N ASN A 114 12.29 -17.46 -5.11
CA ASN A 114 12.29 -18.87 -4.81
C ASN A 114 12.76 -19.08 -3.37
N ILE A 115 11.87 -19.55 -2.51
CA ILE A 115 12.14 -19.83 -1.11
C ILE A 115 12.25 -21.34 -0.95
N THR A 116 13.43 -21.80 -0.53
CA THR A 116 13.70 -23.23 -0.33
C THR A 116 13.82 -23.56 1.15
N PHE A 117 13.12 -24.61 1.60
CA PHE A 117 13.18 -25.07 2.97
C PHE A 117 14.04 -26.34 3.03
N LYS A 118 15.23 -26.23 3.63
CA LYS A 118 16.25 -27.30 3.66
C LYS A 118 15.76 -28.66 4.17
N ASN A 119 14.72 -28.67 5.01
CA ASN A 119 14.18 -29.89 5.63
C ASN A 119 12.84 -30.33 5.02
N ASN A 120 12.31 -29.60 4.03
CA ASN A 120 11.02 -29.92 3.39
C ASN A 120 10.92 -29.27 2.00
N GLU A 121 11.47 -29.94 0.98
CA GLU A 121 11.42 -29.44 -0.40
C GLU A 121 9.98 -29.31 -0.93
N ALA A 122 9.04 -30.14 -0.45
CA ALA A 122 7.62 -30.03 -0.80
C ALA A 122 6.97 -28.75 -0.25
N ALA A 123 7.61 -28.08 0.71
CA ALA A 123 7.18 -26.79 1.23
C ALA A 123 7.82 -25.60 0.51
N ASN A 124 8.65 -25.81 -0.51
CA ASN A 124 9.26 -24.73 -1.29
C ASN A 124 8.19 -23.80 -1.87
N ILE A 125 8.46 -22.50 -1.81
CA ILE A 125 7.51 -21.47 -2.25
C ILE A 125 8.12 -20.71 -3.42
N ASN A 126 7.30 -20.48 -4.42
CA ASN A 126 7.63 -19.70 -5.59
C ASN A 126 6.68 -18.50 -5.67
N LEU A 127 7.22 -17.30 -5.42
CA LEU A 127 6.45 -16.07 -5.50
C LEU A 127 6.74 -15.37 -6.82
N THR A 128 5.69 -15.10 -7.60
CA THR A 128 5.75 -14.43 -8.92
C THR A 128 4.71 -13.32 -9.03
N GLY A 129 4.59 -12.70 -10.21
CA GLY A 129 3.52 -11.75 -10.51
C GLY A 129 3.80 -10.30 -10.08
N PHE A 130 5.05 -9.98 -9.74
CA PHE A 130 5.46 -8.63 -9.38
C PHE A 130 6.70 -8.20 -10.15
N TYR A 131 6.87 -6.88 -10.27
CA TYR A 131 7.98 -6.25 -10.97
C TYR A 131 8.90 -5.56 -9.97
N VAL A 132 10.19 -5.50 -10.29
CA VAL A 132 11.20 -4.82 -9.48
C VAL A 132 12.09 -3.93 -10.34
N VAL A 133 12.65 -2.88 -9.73
CA VAL A 133 13.67 -2.06 -10.40
C VAL A 133 14.97 -2.85 -10.55
N LYS A 134 15.55 -2.83 -11.76
CA LYS A 134 16.88 -3.39 -12.03
C LYS A 134 17.96 -2.32 -11.97
N ARG A 135 19.03 -2.62 -11.21
CA ARG A 135 20.12 -1.68 -10.96
C ARG A 135 20.93 -1.42 -12.23
N GLU A 136 21.06 -2.40 -13.10
CA GLU A 136 21.74 -2.31 -14.38
C GLU A 136 21.03 -1.30 -15.30
N LYS A 137 19.69 -1.37 -15.37
CA LYS A 137 18.88 -0.43 -16.14
C LYS A 137 18.93 0.99 -15.58
N LEU A 138 18.93 1.12 -14.25
CA LEU A 138 19.10 2.42 -13.60
C LEU A 138 20.45 3.07 -13.93
N ARG A 139 21.53 2.27 -14.02
CA ARG A 139 22.87 2.75 -14.40
C ARG A 139 22.98 3.12 -15.89
N ALA A 140 22.13 2.54 -16.72
CA ALA A 140 22.10 2.77 -18.17
C ALA A 140 21.24 3.98 -18.58
N LEU A 141 20.56 4.65 -17.63
CA LEU A 141 19.78 5.84 -17.90
C LEU A 141 20.65 6.99 -18.42
N SER A 142 20.06 7.85 -19.24
CA SER A 142 20.70 9.09 -19.66
C SER A 142 20.88 10.05 -18.48
N ASP A 143 21.89 10.91 -18.55
CA ASP A 143 22.11 11.96 -17.54
C ASP A 143 20.87 12.85 -17.34
N ALA A 144 20.14 13.12 -18.42
CA ALA A 144 18.91 13.90 -18.39
C ALA A 144 17.79 13.21 -17.60
N ASP A 145 17.61 11.90 -17.81
CA ASP A 145 16.61 11.11 -17.07
C ASP A 145 17.00 10.95 -15.59
N ILE A 146 18.28 10.73 -15.30
CA ILE A 146 18.77 10.67 -13.92
C ILE A 146 18.52 11.99 -13.21
N LEU A 147 18.81 13.12 -13.85
CA LEU A 147 18.57 14.45 -13.29
C LEU A 147 17.08 14.73 -13.05
N ASP A 148 16.22 14.31 -13.99
CA ASP A 148 14.76 14.43 -13.86
C ASP A 148 14.23 13.62 -12.66
N ILE A 149 14.65 12.35 -12.53
CA ILE A 149 14.28 11.50 -11.39
C ILE A 149 14.79 12.12 -10.08
N PHE A 150 16.04 12.57 -10.03
CA PHE A 150 16.64 13.15 -8.84
C PHE A 150 15.93 14.43 -8.39
N LYS A 151 15.64 15.36 -9.31
CA LYS A 151 14.95 16.62 -8.98
C LYS A 151 13.50 16.44 -8.53
N LYS A 152 12.91 15.26 -8.74
CA LYS A 152 11.55 14.90 -8.33
C LYS A 152 11.53 13.91 -7.16
N ASP A 153 12.64 13.81 -6.42
CA ASP A 153 12.81 12.90 -5.28
C ASP A 153 12.55 11.42 -5.61
N GLY A 154 12.70 11.03 -6.88
CA GLY A 154 12.43 9.66 -7.33
C GLY A 154 13.53 8.67 -6.92
N MET A 155 14.76 9.15 -6.72
CA MET A 155 15.91 8.28 -6.41
C MET A 155 15.75 7.60 -5.05
N GLU A 156 15.31 8.33 -4.02
CA GLU A 156 15.05 7.77 -2.69
C GLU A 156 13.97 6.68 -2.72
N ILE A 157 12.91 6.88 -3.51
CA ILE A 157 11.84 5.91 -3.68
C ILE A 157 12.35 4.65 -4.40
N ILE A 158 13.16 4.81 -5.44
CA ILE A 158 13.78 3.69 -6.17
C ILE A 158 14.67 2.86 -5.24
N TYR A 159 15.53 3.51 -4.45
CA TYR A 159 16.38 2.81 -3.50
C TYR A 159 15.58 2.14 -2.37
N ALA A 160 14.56 2.81 -1.83
CA ALA A 160 13.66 2.22 -0.84
C ALA A 160 12.95 0.98 -1.39
N HIS A 161 12.48 1.02 -2.65
CA HIS A 161 11.90 -0.12 -3.32
C HIS A 161 12.89 -1.29 -3.45
N MET A 162 14.11 -1.05 -3.92
CA MET A 162 15.15 -2.10 -4.01
C MET A 162 15.49 -2.69 -2.63
N GLN A 163 15.63 -1.86 -1.61
CA GLN A 163 15.91 -2.32 -0.24
C GLN A 163 14.74 -3.12 0.35
N SER A 164 13.50 -2.75 0.01
CA SER A 164 12.30 -3.42 0.52
C SER A 164 12.23 -4.91 0.16
N LEU A 165 12.93 -5.35 -0.89
CA LEU A 165 13.01 -6.76 -1.28
C LEU A 165 13.63 -7.65 -0.18
N SER A 166 14.49 -7.10 0.67
CA SER A 166 15.03 -7.80 1.84
C SER A 166 13.95 -8.18 2.86
N ASN A 167 12.80 -7.49 2.86
CA ASN A 167 11.67 -7.82 3.73
C ASN A 167 11.03 -9.18 3.37
N LEU A 168 11.32 -9.77 2.21
CA LEU A 168 10.92 -11.15 1.92
C LEU A 168 11.50 -12.13 2.95
N ASN A 169 12.72 -11.91 3.43
CA ASN A 169 13.31 -12.72 4.51
C ASN A 169 12.52 -12.56 5.81
N ARG A 170 12.03 -11.34 6.09
CA ARG A 170 11.20 -11.09 7.26
C ARG A 170 9.87 -11.86 7.20
N LEU A 171 9.29 -12.03 6.01
CA LEU A 171 8.10 -12.87 5.85
C LEU A 171 8.41 -14.34 6.16
N ILE A 172 9.58 -14.84 5.76
CA ILE A 172 10.02 -16.21 6.10
C ILE A 172 10.14 -16.37 7.61
N GLU A 173 10.69 -15.38 8.33
CA GLU A 173 10.79 -15.41 9.80
C GLU A 173 9.43 -15.35 10.50
N LEU A 174 8.44 -14.69 9.89
CA LEU A 174 7.08 -14.61 10.43
C LEU A 174 6.26 -15.87 10.14
N MET A 175 6.73 -16.76 9.26
CA MET A 175 6.06 -18.03 9.05
C MET A 175 6.06 -18.83 10.35
N PRO A 176 4.90 -19.37 10.77
CA PRO A 176 4.85 -20.30 11.88
C PRO A 176 5.75 -21.51 11.57
N SER A 177 6.64 -21.87 12.49
CA SER A 177 7.30 -23.16 12.46
C SER A 177 6.22 -24.24 12.51
N LYS A 178 6.11 -25.04 11.44
CA LYS A 178 5.34 -26.28 11.48
C LYS A 178 6.15 -27.37 12.16
#